data_AF-A0A2G5UJG4-F1
#
_entry.id   AF-A0A2G5UJG4-F1
#
_cell.length_a   1.000
_cell.length_b   1.000
_cell.length_c   1.000
_cell.angle_alpha   90.00
_cell.angle_beta   90.00
_cell.angle_gamma   90.00
#
_symmetry.space_group_name_H-M   'P 1'
#
loop_
_entity.id
_entity.type
_entity.pdbx_description
1 polymer ?
#
loop_
_entity_poly.entity_id
_entity_poly.type
_entity_poly.pdbx_seq_one_letter_code
_entity_poly.pdbx_strand_id
1 'polypeptide(L)'
;MGQTLRKRRDERILKRIEEEESLFRIIAISNLTKNTHQIVKKRKLCVYNLEIIFEPGGKHKLCMTYIDEKFTFNLKPAERFEDRWRFRIHKDDHQMCDYYYNSFCNNHIDLIIRHLMNLFDIDHIETVKFHDPEADIQNLCNISEVANATGMVISKPTVTKEELDFIKLKFHRLDFINFVTTAPAGYEGFALGYKNVVIQNETMLNWAHLSYSQSTYIKVHGSNITSSGLNQFLKSWIRDRAPKNLEMMIFESFIGTEEEIFKGIKTSTENLKMTGAFCKDQLFGSEFWKRGGSVYIERDYYLYATISIRFRRMVIFAVWTHEKLFGED
;
A
#
# COMPACT_ATOMS: atom_id res chain seq x y z
N MET A 1 -28.65 -11.93 -44.00
CA MET A 1 -28.23 -13.18 -43.31
C MET A 1 -26.97 -13.01 -42.43
N GLY A 2 -25.94 -12.26 -42.86
CA GLY A 2 -24.70 -12.06 -42.07
C GLY A 2 -24.82 -11.24 -40.78
N GLN A 3 -25.76 -10.29 -40.67
CA GLN A 3 -25.94 -9.48 -39.45
C GLN A 3 -26.55 -10.29 -38.29
N THR A 4 -27.51 -11.18 -38.56
CA THR A 4 -28.17 -12.03 -37.57
C THR A 4 -27.22 -13.07 -36.97
N LEU A 5 -26.30 -13.62 -37.79
CA LEU A 5 -25.27 -14.56 -37.34
C LEU A 5 -24.20 -13.89 -36.46
N ARG A 6 -23.80 -12.64 -36.80
CA ARG A 6 -22.89 -11.84 -35.96
C ARG A 6 -23.51 -11.52 -34.60
N LYS A 7 -24.76 -11.06 -34.57
CA LYS A 7 -25.48 -10.77 -33.32
C LYS A 7 -25.57 -11.98 -32.39
N ARG A 8 -25.96 -13.15 -32.91
CA ARG A 8 -26.03 -14.41 -32.14
C ARG A 8 -24.66 -14.87 -31.63
N ARG A 9 -23.58 -14.64 -32.40
CA ARG A 9 -22.21 -14.95 -31.97
C ARG A 9 -21.79 -14.06 -30.81
N ASP A 10 -22.07 -12.77 -30.90
CA ASP A 10 -21.72 -11.80 -29.87
C ASP A 10 -22.50 -12.06 -28.58
N GLU A 11 -23.80 -12.39 -28.66
CA GLU A 11 -24.62 -12.81 -27.52
C GLU A 11 -24.06 -14.06 -26.81
N ARG A 12 -23.55 -15.05 -27.55
CA ARG A 12 -22.93 -16.25 -26.95
C ARG A 12 -21.61 -15.94 -26.25
N ILE A 13 -20.76 -15.11 -26.86
CA ILE A 13 -19.48 -14.68 -26.26
C ILE A 13 -19.75 -13.87 -25.00
N LEU A 14 -20.76 -13.02 -25.06
CA LEU A 14 -21.19 -12.17 -23.98
C LEU A 14 -21.69 -12.99 -22.78
N LYS A 15 -22.54 -14.00 -23.01
CA LYS A 15 -22.95 -14.95 -21.96
C LYS A 15 -21.77 -15.70 -21.37
N ARG A 16 -20.83 -16.14 -22.21
CA ARG A 16 -19.62 -16.83 -21.75
C ARG A 16 -18.74 -15.96 -20.86
N ILE A 17 -18.64 -14.65 -21.12
CA ILE A 17 -17.88 -13.72 -20.28
C ILE A 17 -18.59 -13.50 -18.93
N GLU A 18 -19.92 -13.43 -18.92
CA GLU A 18 -20.70 -13.24 -17.68
C GLU A 18 -20.60 -14.44 -16.73
N GLU A 19 -20.50 -15.65 -17.28
CA GLU A 19 -20.39 -16.90 -16.51
C GLU A 19 -18.92 -17.28 -16.19
N GLU A 20 -17.94 -16.52 -16.67
CA GLU A 20 -16.52 -16.85 -16.50
C GLU A 20 -15.92 -16.20 -15.26
N GLU A 21 -15.50 -17.02 -14.32
CA GLU A 21 -14.83 -16.61 -13.08
C GLU A 21 -13.31 -16.48 -13.29
N SER A 22 -12.74 -17.13 -14.32
CA SER A 22 -11.31 -17.03 -14.61
C SER A 22 -10.98 -15.77 -15.40
N LEU A 23 -10.33 -14.82 -14.74
CA LEU A 23 -9.82 -13.60 -15.37
C LEU A 23 -8.93 -13.88 -16.58
N PHE A 24 -8.07 -14.91 -16.52
CA PHE A 24 -7.21 -15.26 -17.66
C PHE A 24 -8.00 -15.76 -18.87
N ARG A 25 -9.11 -16.47 -18.67
CA ARG A 25 -9.98 -16.90 -19.77
C ARG A 25 -10.71 -15.72 -20.40
N ILE A 26 -11.14 -14.75 -19.60
CA ILE A 26 -11.70 -13.49 -20.09
C ILE A 26 -10.69 -12.76 -20.97
N ILE A 27 -9.44 -12.62 -20.51
CA ILE A 27 -8.34 -12.03 -21.29
C ILE A 27 -8.11 -12.82 -22.58
N ALA A 28 -8.14 -14.15 -22.53
CA ALA A 28 -7.99 -14.99 -23.71
C ALA A 28 -9.08 -14.75 -24.75
N ILE A 29 -10.34 -14.63 -24.32
CA ILE A 29 -11.47 -14.30 -25.17
C ILE A 29 -11.30 -12.89 -25.78
N SER A 30 -10.84 -11.93 -24.97
CA SER A 30 -10.60 -10.55 -25.43
C SER A 30 -9.59 -10.48 -26.59
N ASN A 31 -8.60 -11.37 -26.58
CA ASN A 31 -7.51 -11.41 -27.58
C ASN A 31 -7.87 -12.14 -28.88
N LEU A 32 -9.06 -12.73 -29.01
CA LEU A 32 -9.48 -13.44 -30.23
C LEU A 32 -9.74 -12.50 -31.41
N THR A 33 -10.38 -11.35 -31.18
CA THR A 33 -10.76 -10.38 -32.23
C THR A 33 -10.91 -8.97 -31.67
N LYS A 34 -10.89 -7.95 -32.54
CA LYS A 34 -11.24 -6.57 -32.15
C LYS A 34 -12.65 -6.46 -31.55
N ASN A 35 -13.60 -7.27 -32.01
CA ASN A 35 -14.98 -7.23 -31.49
C ASN A 35 -15.06 -7.77 -30.07
N THR A 36 -14.41 -8.91 -29.79
CA THR A 36 -14.38 -9.50 -28.45
C THR A 36 -13.64 -8.63 -27.44
N HIS A 37 -12.57 -7.96 -27.87
CA HIS A 37 -11.90 -6.94 -27.06
C HIS A 37 -12.87 -5.81 -26.63
N GLN A 38 -13.65 -5.27 -27.59
CA GLN A 38 -14.63 -4.22 -27.31
C GLN A 38 -15.78 -4.71 -26.43
N ILE A 39 -16.20 -5.98 -26.57
CA ILE A 39 -17.22 -6.59 -25.70
C ILE A 39 -16.72 -6.63 -24.26
N VAL A 40 -15.51 -7.17 -24.01
CA VAL A 40 -14.94 -7.25 -22.65
C VAL A 40 -14.77 -5.85 -22.06
N LYS A 41 -14.19 -4.90 -22.81
CA LYS A 41 -14.00 -3.53 -22.34
C LYS A 41 -15.31 -2.84 -21.94
N LYS A 42 -16.38 -3.03 -22.71
CA LYS A 42 -17.70 -2.45 -22.40
C LYS A 42 -18.35 -3.03 -21.15
N ARG A 43 -17.89 -4.18 -20.65
CA ARG A 43 -18.46 -4.81 -19.46
C ARG A 43 -18.07 -4.15 -18.16
N LYS A 44 -16.99 -3.37 -18.13
CA LYS A 44 -16.50 -2.73 -16.90
C LYS A 44 -16.42 -3.74 -15.74
N LEU A 45 -15.74 -4.86 -16.00
CA LEU A 45 -15.53 -5.89 -14.99
C LEU A 45 -14.84 -5.27 -13.78
N CYS A 46 -15.26 -5.65 -12.57
CA CYS A 46 -14.68 -5.14 -11.33
C CYS A 46 -13.31 -5.79 -11.07
N VAL A 47 -12.30 -5.33 -11.82
CA VAL A 47 -10.90 -5.68 -11.63
C VAL A 47 -10.21 -4.51 -10.94
N TYR A 48 -9.53 -4.79 -9.83
CA TYR A 48 -8.91 -3.77 -8.98
C TYR A 48 -7.59 -4.29 -8.40
N ASN A 49 -6.92 -3.45 -7.60
CA ASN A 49 -5.64 -3.77 -6.96
C ASN A 49 -4.58 -4.28 -7.95
N LEU A 50 -4.36 -3.53 -9.04
CA LEU A 50 -3.24 -3.82 -9.93
C LEU A 50 -1.92 -3.60 -9.18
N GLU A 51 -1.18 -4.67 -8.92
CA GLU A 51 0.12 -4.66 -8.25
C GLU A 51 1.24 -5.08 -9.22
N ILE A 52 2.41 -4.47 -9.05
CA ILE A 52 3.65 -4.87 -9.72
C ILE A 52 4.65 -5.32 -8.66
N ILE A 53 5.26 -6.49 -8.86
CA ILE A 53 6.20 -7.07 -7.89
C ILE A 53 7.52 -7.36 -8.61
N PHE A 54 8.57 -6.65 -8.21
CA PHE A 54 9.93 -6.86 -8.70
C PHE A 54 10.68 -7.82 -7.79
N GLU A 55 10.70 -9.09 -8.20
CA GLU A 55 11.37 -10.20 -7.50
C GLU A 55 12.81 -10.42 -7.97
N PRO A 56 13.67 -11.03 -7.12
CA PRO A 56 15.05 -11.37 -7.46
C PRO A 56 15.19 -12.17 -8.76
N GLY A 57 16.22 -11.82 -9.53
CA GLY A 57 16.60 -12.57 -10.74
C GLY A 57 15.63 -12.41 -11.90
N GLY A 58 14.95 -11.25 -11.99
CA GLY A 58 14.06 -10.91 -13.10
C GLY A 58 12.70 -11.63 -13.07
N LYS A 59 12.35 -12.28 -11.95
CA LYS A 59 11.11 -13.07 -11.78
C LYS A 59 9.89 -12.19 -11.46
N HIS A 60 9.77 -11.07 -12.16
CA HIS A 60 8.76 -10.06 -11.88
C HIS A 60 7.35 -10.59 -12.08
N LYS A 61 6.39 -10.04 -11.33
CA LYS A 61 4.99 -10.46 -11.34
C LYS A 61 4.07 -9.25 -11.50
N LEU A 62 2.92 -9.47 -12.11
CA LEU A 62 1.77 -8.58 -12.04
C LEU A 62 0.65 -9.31 -11.31
N CYS A 63 -0.04 -8.63 -10.42
CA CYS A 63 -1.19 -9.19 -9.73
C CYS A 63 -2.41 -8.29 -9.90
N MET A 64 -3.59 -8.87 -9.99
CA MET A 64 -4.86 -8.13 -9.98
C MET A 64 -5.89 -8.92 -9.19
N THR A 65 -6.86 -8.23 -8.61
CA THR A 65 -8.00 -8.86 -7.94
C THR A 65 -9.24 -8.82 -8.83
N TYR A 66 -9.94 -9.95 -8.93
CA TYR A 66 -11.22 -10.08 -9.63
C TYR A 66 -12.11 -11.05 -8.86
N ILE A 67 -13.34 -10.64 -8.54
CA ILE A 67 -14.28 -11.42 -7.69
C ILE A 67 -13.61 -11.88 -6.39
N ASP A 68 -12.97 -10.94 -5.67
CA ASP A 68 -12.25 -11.20 -4.41
C ASP A 68 -11.09 -12.21 -4.49
N GLU A 69 -10.75 -12.71 -5.68
CA GLU A 69 -9.63 -13.62 -5.92
C GLU A 69 -8.44 -12.90 -6.54
N LYS A 70 -7.22 -13.28 -6.13
CA LYS A 70 -5.97 -12.70 -6.62
C LYS A 70 -5.41 -13.51 -7.77
N PHE A 71 -5.32 -12.91 -8.95
CA PHE A 71 -4.72 -13.51 -10.14
C PHE A 71 -3.29 -12.99 -10.33
N THR A 72 -2.35 -13.88 -10.64
CA THR A 72 -0.91 -13.60 -10.76
C THR A 72 -0.39 -13.94 -12.15
N PHE A 73 0.23 -12.96 -12.81
CA PHE A 73 0.99 -13.11 -14.05
C PHE A 73 2.48 -13.20 -13.70
N ASN A 74 3.10 -14.36 -13.89
CA ASN A 74 4.54 -14.51 -13.84
C ASN A 74 5.13 -14.00 -15.16
N LEU A 75 5.89 -12.90 -15.12
CA LEU A 75 6.52 -12.36 -16.31
C LEU A 75 7.78 -13.16 -16.62
N LYS A 76 7.82 -13.80 -17.79
CA LYS A 76 8.95 -14.64 -18.22
C LYS A 76 9.47 -14.21 -19.58
N PRO A 77 10.78 -14.18 -19.82
CA PRO A 77 11.30 -13.99 -21.16
C PRO A 77 10.91 -15.18 -22.04
N ALA A 78 10.46 -14.92 -23.26
CA ALA A 78 10.17 -15.96 -24.23
C ALA A 78 11.47 -16.51 -24.84
N GLU A 79 11.73 -17.80 -24.65
CA GLU A 79 12.86 -18.49 -25.29
C GLU A 79 12.67 -18.63 -26.80
N ARG A 80 11.42 -18.82 -27.23
CA ARG A 80 11.04 -18.98 -28.63
C ARG A 80 10.26 -17.78 -29.13
N PHE A 81 10.47 -17.41 -30.40
CA PHE A 81 9.76 -16.30 -31.03
C PHE A 81 8.24 -16.50 -31.00
N GLU A 82 7.78 -17.74 -31.19
CA GLU A 82 6.36 -18.13 -31.22
C GLU A 82 5.63 -17.96 -29.88
N ASP A 83 6.37 -17.94 -28.77
CA ASP A 83 5.80 -17.83 -27.42
C ASP A 83 5.64 -16.36 -26.97
N ARG A 84 6.23 -15.41 -27.70
CA ARG A 84 6.15 -13.99 -27.36
C ARG A 84 4.70 -13.51 -27.29
N TRP A 85 4.42 -12.74 -26.24
CA TRP A 85 3.13 -12.12 -25.91
C TRP A 85 1.99 -13.12 -25.65
N ARG A 86 2.33 -14.38 -25.33
CA ARG A 86 1.34 -15.40 -24.96
C ARG A 86 1.29 -15.56 -23.45
N PHE A 87 0.08 -15.80 -22.94
CA PHE A 87 -0.13 -16.28 -21.57
C PHE A 87 -0.38 -17.79 -21.60
N ARG A 88 0.19 -18.51 -20.64
CA ARG A 88 -0.07 -19.93 -20.38
C ARG A 88 -0.64 -20.07 -18.97
N ILE A 89 -1.91 -20.45 -18.89
CA ILE A 89 -2.59 -20.69 -17.61
C ILE A 89 -2.02 -21.98 -17.02
N HIS A 90 -1.67 -21.96 -15.74
CA HIS A 90 -1.18 -23.14 -15.05
C HIS A 90 -2.32 -24.17 -14.91
N LYS A 91 -2.00 -25.46 -15.05
CA LYS A 91 -3.02 -26.53 -14.98
C LYS A 91 -3.53 -26.75 -13.56
N ASP A 92 -2.62 -26.60 -12.60
CA ASP A 92 -2.87 -26.91 -11.19
C ASP A 92 -3.29 -25.68 -10.38
N ASP A 93 -3.20 -24.49 -10.98
CA ASP A 93 -3.56 -23.23 -10.35
C ASP A 93 -4.20 -22.27 -11.37
N HIS A 94 -5.52 -22.10 -11.29
CA HIS A 94 -6.28 -21.23 -12.19
C HIS A 94 -6.10 -19.73 -11.91
N GLN A 95 -5.48 -19.38 -10.79
CA GLN A 95 -5.13 -18.03 -10.39
C GLN A 95 -3.70 -17.64 -10.80
N MET A 96 -2.93 -18.58 -11.37
CA MET A 96 -1.59 -18.30 -11.93
C MET A 96 -1.50 -18.50 -13.45
N CYS A 97 -0.78 -17.58 -14.10
CA CYS A 97 -0.38 -17.76 -15.49
C CYS A 97 1.06 -17.29 -15.72
N ASP A 98 1.72 -17.87 -16.70
CA ASP A 98 2.99 -17.35 -17.23
C ASP A 98 2.70 -16.44 -18.41
N TYR A 99 3.18 -15.20 -18.37
CA TYR A 99 3.16 -14.29 -19.51
C TYR A 99 4.56 -14.20 -20.11
N TYR A 100 4.69 -14.66 -21.34
CA TYR A 100 5.98 -14.70 -22.04
C TYR A 100 6.19 -13.40 -22.82
N TYR A 101 7.16 -12.60 -22.42
CA TYR A 101 7.48 -11.34 -23.10
C TYR A 101 8.68 -11.47 -24.05
N ASN A 102 8.79 -10.52 -24.97
CA ASN A 102 9.96 -10.43 -25.84
C ASN A 102 11.16 -9.82 -25.08
N SER A 103 12.18 -10.62 -24.77
CA SER A 103 13.38 -10.17 -24.04
C SER A 103 14.19 -9.09 -24.77
N PHE A 104 14.00 -8.95 -26.09
CA PHE A 104 14.62 -7.90 -26.90
C PHE A 104 13.89 -6.55 -26.80
N CYS A 105 12.77 -6.47 -26.06
CA CYS A 105 12.00 -5.25 -25.84
C CYS A 105 12.20 -4.74 -24.41
N ASN A 106 12.76 -3.54 -24.27
CA ASN A 106 13.02 -2.89 -22.98
C ASN A 106 11.73 -2.43 -22.26
N ASN A 107 10.58 -2.38 -22.94
CA ASN A 107 9.30 -1.89 -22.42
C ASN A 107 8.26 -3.01 -22.24
N HIS A 108 8.69 -4.25 -22.04
CA HIS A 108 7.77 -5.40 -22.02
C HIS A 108 6.73 -5.34 -20.89
N ILE A 109 7.10 -4.85 -19.70
CA ILE A 109 6.18 -4.70 -18.57
C ILE A 109 5.16 -3.58 -18.86
N ASP A 110 5.62 -2.47 -19.46
CA ASP A 110 4.75 -1.36 -19.87
C ASP A 110 3.62 -1.81 -20.82
N LEU A 111 3.95 -2.64 -21.83
CA LEU A 111 2.98 -3.10 -22.82
C LEU A 111 1.85 -3.93 -22.21
N ILE A 112 2.18 -4.86 -21.30
CA ILE A 112 1.14 -5.66 -20.63
C ILE A 112 0.33 -4.80 -19.65
N ILE A 113 0.97 -3.90 -18.89
CA ILE A 113 0.28 -2.99 -17.96
C ILE A 113 -0.73 -2.15 -18.72
N ARG A 114 -0.30 -1.45 -19.78
CA ARG A 114 -1.20 -0.62 -20.61
C ARG A 114 -2.33 -1.42 -21.22
N HIS A 115 -2.05 -2.64 -21.67
CA HIS A 115 -3.07 -3.52 -22.23
C HIS A 115 -4.14 -3.86 -21.18
N LEU A 116 -3.73 -4.29 -19.98
CA LEU A 116 -4.62 -4.67 -18.89
C LEU A 116 -5.40 -3.46 -18.37
N MET A 117 -4.73 -2.33 -18.13
CA MET A 117 -5.37 -1.10 -17.69
C MET A 117 -6.44 -0.61 -18.68
N ASN A 118 -6.13 -0.62 -19.98
CA ASN A 118 -7.11 -0.25 -21.01
C ASN A 118 -8.26 -1.25 -21.17
N LEU A 119 -8.00 -2.55 -20.97
CA LEU A 119 -9.02 -3.59 -21.10
C LEU A 119 -10.04 -3.53 -19.96
N PHE A 120 -9.57 -3.25 -18.74
CA PHE A 120 -10.37 -3.28 -17.52
C PHE A 120 -10.74 -1.91 -16.96
N ASP A 121 -10.39 -0.82 -17.66
CA ASP A 121 -10.69 0.56 -17.24
C ASP A 121 -10.05 0.89 -15.88
N ILE A 122 -8.80 0.47 -15.68
CA ILE A 122 -8.03 0.71 -14.46
C ILE A 122 -7.26 2.02 -14.62
N ASP A 123 -7.51 2.99 -13.73
CA ASP A 123 -6.95 4.34 -13.82
C ASP A 123 -5.48 4.43 -13.40
N HIS A 124 -5.04 3.58 -12.48
CA HIS A 124 -3.69 3.61 -11.91
C HIS A 124 -3.27 2.26 -11.34
N ILE A 125 -1.97 2.12 -11.09
CA ILE A 125 -1.42 0.98 -10.36
C ILE A 125 -1.61 1.23 -8.86
N GLU A 126 -2.14 0.26 -8.14
CA GLU A 126 -2.43 0.41 -6.72
C GLU A 126 -1.12 0.31 -5.91
N THR A 127 -0.26 -0.65 -6.22
CA THR A 127 0.97 -0.84 -5.44
C THR A 127 2.12 -1.39 -6.26
N VAL A 128 3.32 -0.85 -6.03
CA VAL A 128 4.57 -1.37 -6.59
C VAL A 128 5.48 -1.87 -5.48
N LYS A 129 6.02 -3.09 -5.63
CA LYS A 129 6.80 -3.78 -4.61
C LYS A 129 8.21 -4.09 -5.12
N PHE A 130 9.22 -3.64 -4.39
CA PHE A 130 10.64 -3.86 -4.68
C PHE A 130 11.22 -4.85 -3.69
N HIS A 131 11.40 -6.10 -4.15
CA HIS A 131 11.95 -7.20 -3.36
C HIS A 131 13.34 -7.63 -3.85
N ASP A 132 13.70 -7.30 -5.10
CA ASP A 132 15.01 -7.60 -5.66
C ASP A 132 16.11 -6.83 -4.91
N PRO A 133 17.06 -7.52 -4.24
CA PRO A 133 18.12 -6.88 -3.47
C PRO A 133 19.12 -6.12 -4.33
N GLU A 134 19.36 -6.56 -5.57
CA GLU A 134 20.44 -6.03 -6.42
C GLU A 134 19.92 -5.02 -7.46
N ALA A 135 18.64 -5.05 -7.78
CA ALA A 135 18.07 -4.18 -8.79
C ALA A 135 17.92 -2.74 -8.29
N ASP A 136 18.42 -1.78 -9.08
CA ASP A 136 18.21 -0.36 -8.84
C ASP A 136 16.76 0.05 -9.19
N ILE A 137 16.09 0.73 -8.25
CA ILE A 137 14.68 1.14 -8.39
C ILE A 137 14.48 2.05 -9.61
N GLN A 138 15.43 2.93 -9.94
CA GLN A 138 15.29 3.85 -11.07
C GLN A 138 15.22 3.08 -12.39
N ASN A 139 16.05 2.04 -12.54
CA ASN A 139 16.05 1.18 -13.70
C ASN A 139 14.74 0.38 -13.85
N LEU A 140 14.17 -0.09 -12.73
CA LEU A 140 12.89 -0.81 -12.72
C LEU A 140 11.69 0.10 -13.03
N CYS A 141 11.80 1.39 -12.69
CA CYS A 141 10.72 2.37 -12.80
C CYS A 141 10.78 3.21 -14.09
N ASN A 142 11.44 2.75 -15.15
CA ASN A 142 11.45 3.44 -16.44
C ASN A 142 10.12 3.29 -17.23
N ILE A 143 9.00 3.22 -16.51
CA ILE A 143 7.64 2.99 -17.02
C ILE A 143 6.77 4.11 -16.45
N SER A 144 6.13 4.91 -17.30
CA SER A 144 5.36 6.09 -16.88
C SER A 144 4.22 5.75 -15.91
N GLU A 145 3.60 4.59 -16.09
CA GLU A 145 2.45 4.12 -15.33
C GLU A 145 2.87 3.78 -13.89
N VAL A 146 4.07 3.21 -13.71
CA VAL A 146 4.64 2.87 -12.40
C VAL A 146 4.75 4.11 -11.51
N ALA A 147 5.19 5.24 -12.08
CA ALA A 147 5.33 6.50 -11.33
C ALA A 147 3.99 7.07 -10.81
N ASN A 148 2.86 6.64 -11.38
CA ASN A 148 1.52 7.04 -10.95
C ASN A 148 0.93 6.13 -9.86
N ALA A 149 1.71 5.21 -9.31
CA ALA A 149 1.24 4.31 -8.26
C ALA A 149 0.86 5.06 -6.98
N THR A 150 -0.15 4.56 -6.27
CA THR A 150 -0.63 5.11 -4.99
C THR A 150 0.02 4.47 -3.77
N GLY A 151 0.54 3.25 -3.91
CA GLY A 151 1.25 2.51 -2.88
C GLY A 151 2.64 2.01 -3.29
N MET A 152 3.54 1.92 -2.33
CA MET A 152 4.88 1.37 -2.53
C MET A 152 5.32 0.48 -1.37
N VAL A 153 5.95 -0.66 -1.68
CA VAL A 153 6.64 -1.51 -0.71
C VAL A 153 8.10 -1.62 -1.10
N ILE A 154 9.01 -1.24 -0.20
CA ILE A 154 10.45 -1.38 -0.40
C ILE A 154 10.95 -2.37 0.63
N SER A 155 11.30 -3.58 0.21
CA SER A 155 11.81 -4.63 1.11
C SER A 155 13.16 -5.22 0.68
N LYS A 156 13.86 -4.54 -0.23
CA LYS A 156 15.26 -4.84 -0.52
C LYS A 156 16.14 -4.54 0.72
N PRO A 157 17.25 -5.27 0.96
CA PRO A 157 18.03 -5.13 2.20
C PRO A 157 18.60 -3.73 2.43
N THR A 158 19.02 -3.05 1.37
CA THR A 158 19.55 -1.69 1.40
C THR A 158 18.96 -0.87 0.25
N VAL A 159 18.80 0.44 0.46
CA VAL A 159 18.36 1.39 -0.56
C VAL A 159 19.31 2.58 -0.58
N THR A 160 19.63 3.09 -1.77
CA THR A 160 20.56 4.23 -1.92
C THR A 160 19.85 5.56 -1.75
N LYS A 161 20.61 6.64 -1.56
CA LYS A 161 20.05 8.00 -1.48
C LYS A 161 19.41 8.40 -2.81
N GLU A 162 20.07 8.02 -3.89
CA GLU A 162 19.67 8.30 -5.26
C GLU A 162 18.34 7.61 -5.60
N GLU A 163 18.14 6.36 -5.16
CA GLU A 163 16.86 5.65 -5.29
C GLU A 163 15.73 6.38 -4.53
N LEU A 164 15.99 6.83 -3.31
CA LEU A 164 15.00 7.55 -2.50
C LEU A 164 14.68 8.94 -3.08
N ASP A 165 15.69 9.67 -3.57
CA ASP A 165 15.49 10.96 -4.22
C ASP A 165 14.73 10.82 -5.55
N PHE A 166 15.03 9.77 -6.32
CA PHE A 166 14.25 9.42 -7.50
C PHE A 166 12.77 9.18 -7.15
N ILE A 167 12.48 8.44 -6.08
CA ILE A 167 11.09 8.20 -5.64
C ILE A 167 10.40 9.53 -5.32
N LYS A 168 11.00 10.40 -4.51
CA LYS A 168 10.45 11.73 -4.19
C LYS A 168 10.19 12.56 -5.44
N LEU A 169 11.08 12.48 -6.42
CA LEU A 169 11.02 13.27 -7.65
C LEU A 169 9.95 12.76 -8.62
N LYS A 170 9.69 11.45 -8.67
CA LYS A 170 8.86 10.84 -9.72
C LYS A 170 7.47 10.42 -9.25
N PHE A 171 7.31 10.05 -7.98
CA PHE A 171 6.09 9.44 -7.48
C PHE A 171 5.24 10.44 -6.69
N HIS A 172 4.52 11.30 -7.40
CA HIS A 172 3.72 12.36 -6.79
C HIS A 172 2.37 11.91 -6.21
N ARG A 173 1.94 10.68 -6.53
CA ARG A 173 0.65 10.11 -6.11
C ARG A 173 0.74 9.11 -4.96
N LEU A 174 1.94 8.88 -4.43
CA LEU A 174 2.12 7.93 -3.34
C LEU A 174 1.46 8.44 -2.06
N ASP A 175 0.45 7.71 -1.61
CA ASP A 175 -0.21 7.90 -0.33
C ASP A 175 0.24 6.84 0.69
N PHE A 176 0.67 5.66 0.24
CA PHE A 176 1.07 4.56 1.09
C PHE A 176 2.53 4.12 0.84
N ILE A 177 3.31 4.03 1.92
CA ILE A 177 4.64 3.41 1.90
C ILE A 177 4.77 2.35 3.00
N ASN A 178 5.19 1.15 2.62
CA ASN A 178 5.73 0.14 3.52
C ASN A 178 7.25 0.00 3.33
N PHE A 179 7.99 0.48 4.30
CA PHE A 179 9.44 0.58 4.29
C PHE A 179 10.06 -0.52 5.16
N VAL A 180 10.47 -1.61 4.49
CA VAL A 180 11.06 -2.82 5.06
C VAL A 180 12.54 -2.88 4.66
N THR A 181 13.26 -1.77 4.83
CA THR A 181 14.68 -1.65 4.46
C THR A 181 15.40 -0.75 5.46
N THR A 182 16.74 -0.77 5.44
CA THR A 182 17.56 0.17 6.21
C THR A 182 17.76 1.44 5.39
N ALA A 183 17.27 2.57 5.91
CA ALA A 183 17.47 3.86 5.27
C ALA A 183 18.96 4.28 5.28
N PRO A 184 19.46 4.93 4.22
CA PRO A 184 20.80 5.51 4.23
C PRO A 184 20.88 6.70 5.21
N ALA A 185 22.08 6.99 5.70
CA ALA A 185 22.31 8.07 6.67
C ALA A 185 21.79 9.43 6.16
N GLY A 186 20.94 10.08 6.97
CA GLY A 186 20.26 11.33 6.65
C GLY A 186 18.90 11.15 5.95
N TYR A 187 18.45 9.92 5.71
CA TYR A 187 17.16 9.57 5.10
C TYR A 187 16.29 8.72 6.04
N GLU A 188 16.61 8.65 7.32
CA GLU A 188 15.89 7.84 8.31
C GLU A 188 14.40 8.22 8.37
N GLY A 189 14.09 9.51 8.21
CA GLY A 189 12.72 10.03 8.16
C GLY A 189 12.04 9.95 6.79
N PHE A 190 12.65 9.32 5.77
CA PHE A 190 12.14 9.31 4.39
C PHE A 190 10.67 8.93 4.30
N ALA A 191 10.30 7.79 4.89
CA ALA A 191 8.95 7.24 4.79
C ALA A 191 7.92 8.15 5.47
N LEU A 192 8.31 8.95 6.47
CA LEU A 192 7.43 9.84 7.22
C LEU A 192 6.96 11.08 6.41
N GLY A 193 7.42 11.23 5.17
CA GLY A 193 6.92 12.23 4.22
C GLY A 193 5.61 11.85 3.51
N TYR A 194 5.10 10.63 3.74
CA TYR A 194 3.91 10.11 3.07
C TYR A 194 2.75 9.92 4.05
N LYS A 195 1.50 9.83 3.54
CA LYS A 195 0.29 9.85 4.38
C LYS A 195 0.13 8.62 5.27
N ASN A 196 0.29 7.44 4.68
CA ASN A 196 0.14 6.14 5.36
C ASN A 196 1.47 5.40 5.33
N VAL A 197 2.02 5.13 6.51
CA VAL A 197 3.41 4.67 6.62
C VAL A 197 3.50 3.43 7.50
N VAL A 198 4.17 2.40 7.00
CA VAL A 198 4.61 1.23 7.77
C VAL A 198 6.12 1.15 7.68
N ILE A 199 6.81 1.02 8.82
CA ILE A 199 8.27 0.87 8.91
C ILE A 199 8.53 -0.42 9.66
N GLN A 200 9.21 -1.39 9.05
CA GLN A 200 9.37 -2.72 9.64
C GLN A 200 10.79 -3.06 10.14
N ASN A 201 11.79 -2.32 9.68
CA ASN A 201 13.19 -2.54 10.05
C ASN A 201 13.66 -1.53 11.10
N GLU A 202 14.84 -1.80 11.68
CA GLU A 202 15.56 -0.97 12.67
C GLU A 202 16.07 0.37 12.07
N THR A 203 15.20 1.09 11.36
CA THR A 203 15.48 2.45 10.94
C THR A 203 15.75 3.28 12.20
N MET A 204 16.86 4.02 12.21
CA MET A 204 17.30 4.86 13.33
C MET A 204 16.41 6.11 13.45
N LEU A 205 15.12 5.91 13.68
CA LEU A 205 14.16 6.97 13.92
C LEU A 205 14.41 7.62 15.28
N ASN A 206 14.33 8.94 15.31
CA ASN A 206 14.32 9.73 16.53
C ASN A 206 13.01 10.51 16.62
N TRP A 207 12.78 11.14 17.76
CA TRP A 207 11.57 11.93 18.03
C TRP A 207 11.41 13.15 17.11
N ALA A 208 12.52 13.69 16.58
CA ALA A 208 12.47 14.84 15.69
C ALA A 208 11.90 14.42 14.34
N HIS A 209 12.26 13.24 13.81
CA HIS A 209 11.65 12.70 12.59
C HIS A 209 10.13 12.58 12.72
N LEU A 210 9.62 12.11 13.86
CA LEU A 210 8.18 12.05 14.12
C LEU A 210 7.53 13.45 14.18
N SER A 211 8.22 14.42 14.77
CA SER A 211 7.71 15.79 14.95
C SER A 211 7.57 16.54 13.62
N TYR A 212 8.38 16.18 12.61
CA TYR A 212 8.32 16.76 11.26
C TYR A 212 7.61 15.88 10.23
N SER A 213 6.97 14.80 10.67
CA SER A 213 6.24 13.90 9.78
C SER A 213 5.08 14.62 9.07
N GLN A 214 4.78 14.19 7.85
CA GLN A 214 3.59 14.58 7.10
C GLN A 214 2.56 13.44 7.06
N SER A 215 2.68 12.45 7.95
CA SER A 215 1.85 11.26 7.95
C SER A 215 0.58 11.44 8.77
N THR A 216 -0.50 10.84 8.29
CA THR A 216 -1.76 10.67 9.03
C THR A 216 -1.73 9.39 9.86
N TYR A 217 -1.15 8.33 9.30
CA TYR A 217 -1.04 7.03 9.95
C TYR A 217 0.40 6.54 9.91
N ILE A 218 0.94 6.21 11.08
CA ILE A 218 2.31 5.70 11.24
C ILE A 218 2.26 4.37 11.98
N LYS A 219 2.84 3.32 11.41
CA LYS A 219 3.10 2.07 12.09
C LYS A 219 4.57 1.74 12.04
N VAL A 220 5.18 1.50 13.20
CA VAL A 220 6.60 1.14 13.30
C VAL A 220 6.74 -0.18 14.04
N HIS A 221 7.36 -1.15 13.40
CA HIS A 221 7.80 -2.40 14.02
C HIS A 221 9.28 -2.26 14.38
N GLY A 222 9.64 -2.52 15.65
CA GLY A 222 11.05 -2.53 16.06
C GLY A 222 11.73 -1.15 16.05
N SER A 223 11.13 -0.18 16.74
CA SER A 223 11.65 1.19 16.80
C SER A 223 12.79 1.36 17.82
N ASN A 224 13.80 2.17 17.46
CA ASN A 224 14.83 2.68 18.38
C ASN A 224 14.38 3.91 19.19
N ILE A 225 13.12 4.33 19.06
CA ILE A 225 12.57 5.44 19.83
C ILE A 225 12.42 5.00 21.29
N THR A 226 13.17 5.66 22.17
CA THR A 226 13.15 5.43 23.62
C THR A 226 11.94 6.09 24.30
N SER A 227 11.65 5.74 25.56
CA SER A 227 10.67 6.47 26.40
C SER A 227 10.91 7.97 26.40
N SER A 228 12.19 8.38 26.52
CA SER A 228 12.62 9.78 26.49
C SER A 228 12.33 10.43 25.13
N GLY A 229 12.60 9.73 24.04
CA GLY A 229 12.25 10.20 22.69
C GLY A 229 10.74 10.38 22.53
N LEU A 230 9.94 9.41 22.96
CA LEU A 230 8.49 9.54 22.91
C LEU A 230 7.98 10.68 23.80
N ASN A 231 8.52 10.86 25.01
CA ASN A 231 8.21 11.99 25.88
C ASN A 231 8.51 13.35 25.21
N GLN A 232 9.65 13.45 24.49
CA GLN A 232 10.01 14.65 23.75
C GLN A 232 9.04 14.92 22.59
N PHE A 233 8.66 13.89 21.85
CA PHE A 233 7.60 13.98 20.83
C PHE A 233 6.28 14.48 21.44
N LEU A 234 5.81 13.88 22.55
CA LEU A 234 4.56 14.30 23.20
C LEU A 234 4.60 15.76 23.66
N LYS A 235 5.71 16.19 24.28
CA LYS A 235 5.91 17.59 24.66
C LYS A 235 5.93 18.52 23.44
N SER A 236 6.50 18.08 22.33
CA SER A 236 6.47 18.82 21.06
C SER A 236 5.04 18.93 20.52
N TRP A 237 4.28 17.84 20.55
CA TRP A 237 2.90 17.78 20.08
C TRP A 237 1.95 18.65 20.90
N ILE A 238 2.05 18.63 22.23
CA ILE A 238 1.28 19.50 23.14
C ILE A 238 1.55 20.98 22.84
N ARG A 239 2.79 21.34 22.49
CA ARG A 239 3.21 22.73 22.21
C ARG A 239 2.86 23.23 20.80
N ASP A 240 2.01 22.52 20.04
CA ASP A 240 1.69 22.79 18.62
C ASP A 240 2.94 22.86 17.71
N ARG A 241 3.92 21.98 17.96
CA ARG A 241 5.13 21.87 17.12
C ARG A 241 5.23 20.55 16.36
N ALA A 242 4.22 19.69 16.46
CA ALA A 242 4.17 18.37 15.82
C ALA A 242 3.06 18.30 14.76
N PRO A 243 2.98 17.22 13.95
CA PRO A 243 2.15 17.18 12.75
C PRO A 243 0.67 17.36 13.06
N LYS A 244 0.02 18.28 12.35
CA LYS A 244 -1.41 18.58 12.53
C LYS A 244 -2.33 17.51 11.94
N ASN A 245 -1.82 16.71 11.02
CA ASN A 245 -2.57 15.69 10.29
C ASN A 245 -2.46 14.29 10.88
N LEU A 246 -1.66 14.10 11.94
CA LEU A 246 -1.49 12.80 12.58
C LEU A 246 -2.78 12.38 13.29
N GLU A 247 -3.32 11.22 12.91
CA GLU A 247 -4.49 10.62 13.52
C GLU A 247 -4.11 9.38 14.34
N MET A 248 -3.13 8.61 13.87
CA MET A 248 -2.72 7.39 14.57
C MET A 248 -1.24 7.10 14.40
N MET A 249 -0.62 6.67 15.50
CA MET A 249 0.74 6.17 15.52
C MET A 249 0.82 4.90 16.38
N ILE A 250 1.42 3.84 15.86
CA ILE A 250 1.57 2.55 16.52
C ILE A 250 3.05 2.18 16.54
N PHE A 251 3.58 1.90 17.73
CA PHE A 251 4.88 1.26 17.92
C PHE A 251 4.65 -0.17 18.41
N GLU A 252 5.14 -1.15 17.65
CA GLU A 252 5.20 -2.54 18.10
C GLU A 252 6.58 -2.85 18.70
N SER A 253 6.60 -3.73 19.71
CA SER A 253 7.83 -4.16 20.41
C SER A 253 8.62 -3.03 21.11
N PHE A 254 7.93 -1.96 21.52
CA PHE A 254 8.50 -0.79 22.20
C PHE A 254 9.15 -1.12 23.55
N ILE A 255 10.41 -0.75 23.72
CA ILE A 255 11.14 -0.97 24.98
C ILE A 255 11.21 0.36 25.75
N GLY A 256 10.41 0.48 26.80
CA GLY A 256 10.39 1.66 27.66
C GLY A 256 9.36 1.55 28.78
N THR A 257 9.24 2.61 29.59
CA THR A 257 8.34 2.66 30.75
C THR A 257 7.36 3.81 30.63
N GLU A 258 6.15 3.58 31.15
CA GLU A 258 5.08 4.57 31.20
C GLU A 258 5.48 5.84 31.97
N GLU A 259 6.16 5.65 33.10
CA GLU A 259 6.66 6.73 33.97
C GLU A 259 7.56 7.72 33.22
N GLU A 260 8.46 7.20 32.37
CA GLU A 260 9.35 8.04 31.57
C GLU A 260 8.62 8.73 30.41
N ILE A 261 7.72 8.02 29.74
CA ILE A 261 6.91 8.57 28.63
C ILE A 261 6.10 9.78 29.10
N PHE A 262 5.50 9.72 30.30
CA PHE A 262 4.63 10.77 30.82
C PHE A 262 5.31 11.76 31.77
N LYS A 263 6.63 11.66 31.97
CA LYS A 263 7.36 12.55 32.88
C LYS A 263 7.16 14.03 32.53
N GLY A 264 6.50 14.75 33.43
CA GLY A 264 6.23 16.18 33.29
C GLY A 264 5.14 16.53 32.26
N ILE A 265 4.26 15.57 31.94
CA ILE A 265 3.07 15.78 31.11
C ILE A 265 1.85 15.69 32.02
N LYS A 266 0.93 16.65 31.92
CA LYS A 266 -0.36 16.57 32.60
C LYS A 266 -1.21 15.51 31.90
N THR A 267 -1.56 14.46 32.62
CA THR A 267 -2.34 13.34 32.12
C THR A 267 -3.62 13.17 32.93
N SER A 268 -4.63 12.56 32.31
CA SER A 268 -5.82 12.08 33.01
C SER A 268 -6.00 10.58 32.76
N THR A 269 -6.44 9.86 33.78
CA THR A 269 -6.92 8.48 33.69
C THR A 269 -8.44 8.41 33.83
N GLU A 270 -9.11 9.55 34.06
CA GLU A 270 -10.56 9.60 34.01
C GLU A 270 -10.98 9.24 32.60
N ASN A 271 -11.57 8.04 32.47
CA ASN A 271 -12.37 7.71 31.32
C ASN A 271 -13.48 8.76 31.28
N LEU A 272 -13.33 9.79 30.44
CA LEU A 272 -14.48 10.45 29.86
C LEU A 272 -15.43 9.30 29.48
N LYS A 273 -16.64 9.28 30.03
CA LYS A 273 -17.65 8.26 29.75
C LYS A 273 -18.04 8.36 28.26
N MET A 274 -17.14 7.93 27.37
CA MET A 274 -17.23 8.12 25.93
C MET A 274 -17.71 6.81 25.35
N THR A 275 -19.00 6.76 25.02
CA THR A 275 -19.67 5.62 24.41
C THR A 275 -19.47 5.53 22.89
N GLY A 276 -18.61 6.37 22.30
CA GLY A 276 -18.29 6.34 20.87
C GLY A 276 -17.18 5.33 20.53
N ALA A 277 -17.43 4.46 19.55
CA ALA A 277 -16.39 3.64 18.94
C ALA A 277 -15.77 4.42 17.78
N PHE A 278 -14.46 4.64 17.80
CA PHE A 278 -13.78 5.19 16.62
C PHE A 278 -13.80 4.16 15.49
N CYS A 279 -13.94 4.69 14.26
CA CYS A 279 -14.18 3.95 13.04
C CYS A 279 -13.13 2.85 12.79
N LYS A 280 -13.62 1.72 12.27
CA LYS A 280 -12.84 0.55 11.87
C LYS A 280 -12.00 0.93 10.64
N ASP A 281 -10.75 1.33 10.85
CA ASP A 281 -9.82 1.49 9.73
C ASP A 281 -9.53 0.10 9.12
N GLN A 282 -9.77 -0.05 7.82
CA GLN A 282 -9.48 -1.27 7.07
C GLN A 282 -7.98 -1.57 7.01
N LEU A 283 -7.10 -0.57 7.18
CA LEU A 283 -5.64 -0.74 7.16
C LEU A 283 -5.05 -1.27 8.47
N PHE A 284 -5.62 -0.89 9.62
CA PHE A 284 -5.04 -1.18 10.94
C PHE A 284 -5.94 -1.95 11.91
N GLY A 285 -7.21 -2.17 11.54
CA GLY A 285 -8.12 -3.14 12.14
C GLY A 285 -8.15 -3.20 13.66
N SER A 286 -8.73 -2.23 14.37
CA SER A 286 -9.46 -2.50 15.63
C SER A 286 -10.30 -1.33 16.16
N GLU A 287 -11.26 -1.66 17.03
CA GLU A 287 -11.92 -0.74 17.97
C GLU A 287 -11.05 -0.60 19.23
N PHE A 288 -10.50 0.58 19.52
CA PHE A 288 -9.39 0.70 20.48
C PHE A 288 -9.74 1.17 21.90
N TRP A 289 -10.93 1.73 22.11
CA TRP A 289 -11.16 2.66 23.21
C TRP A 289 -11.69 2.05 24.53
N LYS A 290 -11.97 0.74 24.57
CA LYS A 290 -12.73 0.13 25.68
C LYS A 290 -11.92 -0.62 26.74
N ARG A 291 -10.61 -0.44 26.89
CA ARG A 291 -9.82 -1.23 27.86
C ARG A 291 -9.00 -0.37 28.81
N GLY A 292 -9.11 -0.67 30.11
CA GLY A 292 -8.44 0.04 31.20
C GLY A 292 -6.92 0.11 31.01
N GLY A 293 -6.30 1.18 31.54
CA GLY A 293 -4.86 1.45 31.41
C GLY A 293 -4.46 2.35 30.24
N SER A 294 -5.41 3.09 29.65
CA SER A 294 -5.09 4.14 28.67
C SER A 294 -5.04 5.52 29.34
N VAL A 295 -4.17 6.39 28.84
CA VAL A 295 -3.92 7.73 29.37
C VAL A 295 -4.37 8.78 28.37
N TYR A 296 -4.99 9.85 28.87
CA TYR A 296 -5.47 10.97 28.07
C TYR A 296 -4.56 12.18 28.22
N ILE A 297 -4.28 12.83 27.09
CA ILE A 297 -3.58 14.11 27.02
C ILE A 297 -4.49 15.09 26.27
N GLU A 298 -4.80 16.20 26.91
CA GLU A 298 -5.48 17.32 26.29
C GLU A 298 -4.46 18.29 25.68
N ARG A 299 -4.78 18.75 24.48
CA ARG A 299 -4.12 19.86 23.80
C ARG A 299 -5.15 20.95 23.55
N ASP A 300 -4.69 22.16 23.26
CA ASP A 300 -5.55 23.31 22.96
C ASP A 300 -6.58 22.99 21.85
N TYR A 301 -7.74 23.68 21.90
CA TYR A 301 -8.83 23.59 20.91
C TYR A 301 -9.58 22.24 20.84
N TYR A 302 -9.84 21.59 21.98
CA TYR A 302 -10.57 20.31 22.03
C TYR A 302 -9.92 19.18 21.20
N LEU A 303 -8.60 19.26 21.04
CA LEU A 303 -7.79 18.22 20.42
C LEU A 303 -7.20 17.35 21.52
N TYR A 304 -7.44 16.05 21.41
CA TYR A 304 -7.06 15.09 22.43
C TYR A 304 -6.19 14.00 21.82
N ALA A 305 -5.33 13.43 22.66
CA ALA A 305 -4.62 12.21 22.35
C ALA A 305 -4.87 11.17 23.43
N THR A 306 -5.02 9.92 23.00
CA THR A 306 -5.07 8.78 23.90
C THR A 306 -3.94 7.85 23.61
N ILE A 307 -3.27 7.49 24.69
CA ILE A 307 -2.09 6.66 24.65
C ILE A 307 -2.39 5.37 25.39
N SER A 308 -2.21 4.25 24.71
CA SER A 308 -2.43 2.92 25.25
C SER A 308 -1.13 2.14 25.17
N ILE A 309 -0.67 1.64 26.30
CA ILE A 309 0.49 0.74 26.38
C ILE A 309 -0.05 -0.67 26.67
N ARG A 310 0.02 -1.55 25.68
CA ARG A 310 -0.64 -2.87 25.70
C ARG A 310 0.36 -4.02 25.87
N PHE A 311 -0.21 -5.21 26.14
CA PHE A 311 0.49 -6.50 26.07
C PHE A 311 1.32 -6.61 24.79
N ARG A 312 2.49 -7.25 24.89
CA ARG A 312 3.53 -7.32 23.84
C ARG A 312 4.19 -5.99 23.49
N ARG A 313 4.31 -5.07 24.47
CA ARG A 313 5.11 -3.84 24.30
C ARG A 313 4.60 -2.97 23.15
N MET A 314 3.28 -2.91 22.96
CA MET A 314 2.69 -2.08 21.91
C MET A 314 2.29 -0.74 22.49
N VAL A 315 2.75 0.36 21.88
CA VAL A 315 2.32 1.72 22.22
C VAL A 315 1.46 2.25 21.09
N ILE A 316 0.26 2.69 21.42
CA ILE A 316 -0.68 3.31 20.49
C ILE A 316 -0.86 4.76 20.92
N PHE A 317 -0.75 5.68 19.98
CA PHE A 317 -1.06 7.09 20.13
C PHE A 317 -2.14 7.44 19.10
N ALA A 318 -3.34 7.80 19.57
CA ALA A 318 -4.48 8.11 18.71
C ALA A 318 -4.98 9.54 19.01
N VAL A 319 -5.11 10.35 17.96
CA VAL A 319 -5.52 11.76 18.02
C VAL A 319 -6.96 11.89 17.59
N TRP A 320 -7.74 12.68 18.33
CA TRP A 320 -9.16 12.86 18.07
C TRP A 320 -9.65 14.23 18.54
N THR A 321 -10.79 14.66 17.99
CA THR A 321 -11.54 15.82 18.46
C THR A 321 -12.89 15.38 18.99
N HIS A 322 -13.52 16.21 19.82
CA HIS A 322 -14.88 15.91 20.30
C HIS A 322 -15.87 15.73 19.14
N GLU A 323 -15.75 16.54 18.08
CA GLU A 323 -16.56 16.42 16.86
C GLU A 323 -16.34 15.07 16.15
N LYS A 324 -15.10 14.60 15.97
CA LYS A 324 -14.83 13.28 15.36
C LYS A 324 -15.37 12.10 16.18
N LEU A 325 -15.56 12.26 17.49
CA LEU A 325 -16.06 11.20 18.37
C LEU A 325 -17.57 11.22 18.61
N PHE A 326 -18.17 12.41 18.56
CA PHE A 326 -19.55 12.63 18.99
C PHE A 326 -20.39 13.42 17.99
N GLY A 327 -19.79 13.90 16.90
CA GLY A 327 -20.52 14.43 15.76
C GLY A 327 -21.30 13.29 15.10
N GLU A 328 -22.58 13.53 14.89
CA GLU A 328 -23.39 12.70 14.02
C GLU A 328 -22.95 13.02 12.57
N ASP A 329 -22.27 12.08 11.92
CA ASP A 329 -22.20 12.03 10.45
C ASP A 329 -23.45 11.33 9.91
#